data_AF-A0A1V5V704-F1
#
_entry.id   AF-A0A1V5V704-F1
#
_cell.length_a   1.000
_cell.length_b   1.000
_cell.length_c   1.000
_cell.angle_alpha   90.00
_cell.angle_beta   90.00
_cell.angle_gamma   90.00
#
_symmetry.space_group_name_H-M   'P 1'
#
loop_
_entity.id
_entity.type
_entity.pdbx_description
1 polymer ?
#
loop_
_entity_poly.entity_id
_entity_poly.type
_entity_poly.pdbx_seq_one_letter_code
_entity_poly.pdbx_strand_id
1 'polypeptide(L)'
;MFLLAAGGFPVCISGQAPESPGLPGDPGREDAAQRAKRKHVPKDRIISEEYKLSNERIQKISDIIRKHFDNRENLNDDSIKAAILEEIGKIVPLTPSQRADVRSLPAIKESLQSRVAAKYPKTPEQVRKEAIAECDQKFAMAKPREKVVVYVMRGNVSQRYEGTFYGFGGGSLRINSQYIPIFDLTPETRVKFDKKYNETARQEYVDAAVHNYLAERLAYSESLFAEENKKIRQNNEKLGYILRRQEWTTARTIADEFLKEMQQEVKARAEREAVEKAAREKAKREGGGGNPENNQQQPPEGGAPL
;
A
#
# COMPACT_ATOMS: atom_id res chain seq x y z
N MET A 1 13.12 -21.17 10.44
CA MET A 1 12.04 -22.17 10.29
C MET A 1 11.45 -22.37 11.68
N PHE A 2 10.32 -21.72 11.97
CA PHE A 2 9.56 -21.94 13.20
C PHE A 2 8.07 -21.91 12.84
N LEU A 3 7.43 -23.04 13.12
CA LEU A 3 6.01 -23.32 13.03
C LEU A 3 5.48 -23.39 14.48
N LEU A 4 4.33 -22.79 14.73
CA LEU A 4 3.36 -23.01 15.83
C LEU A 4 2.35 -21.85 15.75
N ALA A 5 1.08 -21.93 16.08
CA ALA A 5 0.01 -22.92 16.03
C ALA A 5 -1.27 -22.13 16.38
N ALA A 6 -2.43 -22.70 16.06
CA ALA A 6 -3.74 -22.08 15.98
C ALA A 6 -4.47 -21.86 17.34
N GLY A 7 -5.59 -21.12 17.27
CA GLY A 7 -6.69 -21.05 18.24
C GLY A 7 -7.17 -19.60 18.45
N GLY A 8 -8.38 -19.14 18.12
CA GLY A 8 -9.67 -19.81 17.96
C GLY A 8 -10.53 -19.57 19.22
N PHE A 9 -11.39 -18.54 19.19
CA PHE A 9 -12.52 -18.39 20.13
C PHE A 9 -13.74 -17.80 19.40
N PRO A 10 -14.92 -18.46 19.47
CA PRO A 10 -16.17 -17.96 18.93
C PRO A 10 -17.04 -17.32 20.04
N VAL A 11 -17.89 -16.37 19.67
CA VAL A 11 -19.02 -15.92 20.50
C VAL A 11 -20.29 -15.94 19.64
N CYS A 12 -21.18 -16.88 19.94
CA CYS A 12 -22.63 -16.79 19.70
C CYS A 12 -23.26 -16.29 21.03
N ILE A 13 -24.50 -15.82 21.22
CA ILE A 13 -25.85 -16.01 20.64
C ILE A 13 -26.64 -14.76 21.15
N SER A 14 -27.60 -14.11 20.48
CA SER A 14 -29.03 -14.47 20.42
C SER A 14 -29.85 -13.24 20.01
N GLY A 15 -30.81 -13.43 19.10
CA GLY A 15 -31.82 -12.43 18.74
C GLY A 15 -32.61 -12.80 17.47
N GLN A 16 -33.32 -13.93 17.48
CA GLN A 16 -34.40 -14.32 16.56
C GLN A 16 -35.75 -13.89 17.19
N ALA A 17 -36.88 -13.56 16.53
CA ALA A 17 -37.43 -13.62 15.15
C ALA A 17 -38.75 -12.76 15.16
N PRO A 18 -39.72 -12.76 14.18
CA PRO A 18 -39.81 -13.46 12.89
C PRO A 18 -40.39 -12.67 11.66
N GLU A 19 -40.08 -13.22 10.48
CA GLU A 19 -40.91 -13.42 9.27
C GLU A 19 -41.70 -12.27 8.56
N SER A 20 -41.30 -11.99 7.32
CA SER A 20 -42.14 -12.29 6.15
C SER A 20 -41.31 -12.54 4.88
N PRO A 21 -41.73 -13.47 4.00
CA PRO A 21 -40.90 -14.02 2.93
C PRO A 21 -41.05 -13.23 1.63
N GLY A 22 -39.99 -12.50 1.24
CA GLY A 22 -39.84 -12.00 -0.12
C GLY A 22 -39.34 -13.13 -1.04
N LEU A 23 -40.14 -13.47 -2.04
CA LEU A 23 -39.87 -14.47 -3.07
C LEU A 23 -38.47 -14.31 -3.72
N PRO A 24 -37.82 -15.41 -4.13
CA PRO A 24 -36.51 -15.37 -4.79
C PRO A 24 -36.66 -14.82 -6.21
N GLY A 25 -36.08 -13.65 -6.46
CA GLY A 25 -35.96 -13.10 -7.80
C GLY A 25 -34.97 -13.91 -8.64
N ASP A 26 -35.44 -14.41 -9.78
CA ASP A 26 -34.66 -15.07 -10.84
C ASP A 26 -33.32 -14.36 -11.14
N PRO A 27 -32.17 -15.07 -11.16
CA PRO A 27 -30.90 -14.51 -11.61
C PRO A 27 -30.84 -14.58 -13.14
N GLY A 28 -31.68 -13.83 -13.85
CA GLY A 28 -31.88 -14.07 -15.29
C GLY A 28 -32.31 -12.91 -16.17
N ARG A 29 -32.54 -11.71 -15.65
CA ARG A 29 -32.93 -10.55 -16.48
C ARG A 29 -32.22 -9.27 -16.04
N GLU A 30 -30.92 -9.18 -16.31
CA GLU A 30 -30.37 -7.88 -16.73
C GLU A 30 -30.80 -7.71 -18.19
N ASP A 31 -31.65 -6.72 -18.49
CA ASP A 31 -32.09 -6.41 -19.85
C ASP A 31 -30.88 -6.28 -20.78
N ALA A 32 -30.89 -7.02 -21.89
CA ALA A 32 -29.85 -6.94 -22.93
C ALA A 32 -29.63 -5.48 -23.42
N ALA A 33 -30.67 -4.65 -23.33
CA ALA A 33 -30.63 -3.22 -23.61
C ALA A 33 -29.78 -2.39 -22.61
N GLN A 34 -29.67 -2.83 -21.34
CA GLN A 34 -28.78 -2.21 -20.35
C GLN A 34 -27.33 -2.67 -20.49
N ARG A 35 -27.07 -3.90 -20.98
CA ARG A 35 -25.71 -4.35 -21.34
C ARG A 35 -25.14 -3.63 -22.56
N ALA A 36 -25.97 -3.31 -23.56
CA ALA A 36 -25.54 -2.59 -24.76
C ALA A 36 -25.10 -1.14 -24.50
N LYS A 37 -25.45 -0.56 -23.34
CA LYS A 37 -25.09 0.82 -22.96
C LYS A 37 -23.91 0.91 -21.98
N ARG A 38 -23.33 -0.21 -21.53
CA ARG A 38 -22.11 -0.15 -20.71
C ARG A 38 -20.96 0.28 -21.60
N LYS A 39 -20.61 1.57 -21.54
CA LYS A 39 -19.37 2.12 -22.10
C LYS A 39 -18.23 1.22 -21.60
N HIS A 40 -17.56 0.51 -22.51
CA HIS A 40 -16.37 -0.24 -22.16
C HIS A 40 -15.29 0.78 -21.78
N VAL A 41 -15.00 0.88 -20.49
CA VAL A 41 -13.85 1.63 -19.98
C VAL A 41 -12.72 0.61 -19.88
N PRO A 42 -11.61 0.78 -20.63
CA PRO A 42 -10.39 0.03 -20.36
C PRO A 42 -10.11 0.08 -18.86
N LYS A 43 -9.80 -1.06 -18.24
CA LYS A 43 -9.54 -1.09 -16.80
C LYS A 43 -8.22 -0.36 -16.53
N ASP A 44 -8.30 0.95 -16.34
CA ASP A 44 -7.19 1.80 -15.92
C ASP A 44 -6.82 1.42 -14.49
N ARG A 45 -5.89 0.47 -14.34
CA ARG A 45 -5.22 0.29 -13.04
C ARG A 45 -4.27 1.46 -12.87
N ILE A 46 -4.70 2.48 -12.15
CA ILE A 46 -3.83 3.53 -11.58
C ILE A 46 -2.68 2.81 -10.86
N ILE A 47 -1.45 3.12 -11.23
CA ILE A 47 -0.28 2.32 -10.83
C ILE A 47 0.19 2.72 -9.42
N SER A 48 -0.09 3.96 -9.01
CA SER A 48 -0.01 4.54 -7.65
C SER A 48 -0.04 6.07 -7.78
N GLU A 49 -0.46 6.81 -6.74
CA GLU A 49 -0.37 8.29 -6.68
C GLU A 49 1.06 8.81 -6.82
N GLU A 50 2.06 7.95 -6.58
CA GLU A 50 3.48 8.30 -6.75
C GLU A 50 3.89 8.51 -8.22
N TYR A 51 3.10 8.02 -9.19
CA TYR A 51 3.40 8.06 -10.63
C TYR A 51 2.46 8.99 -11.38
N LYS A 52 2.30 10.23 -10.89
CA LYS A 52 1.32 11.18 -11.43
C LYS A 52 1.48 11.42 -12.92
N LEU A 53 2.71 11.65 -13.40
CA LEU A 53 2.94 11.94 -14.82
C LEU A 53 2.68 10.72 -15.70
N SER A 54 3.10 9.53 -15.28
CA SER A 54 2.77 8.28 -15.97
C SER A 54 1.26 8.05 -16.04
N ASN A 55 0.52 8.22 -14.94
CA ASN A 55 -0.94 8.05 -14.91
C ASN A 55 -1.66 9.07 -15.80
N GLU A 56 -1.27 10.35 -15.73
CA GLU A 56 -1.83 11.41 -16.59
C GLU A 56 -1.62 11.10 -18.07
N ARG A 57 -0.45 10.58 -18.44
CA ARG A 57 -0.15 10.21 -19.83
C ARG A 57 -0.96 9.01 -20.29
N ILE A 58 -1.13 7.98 -19.45
CA ILE A 58 -2.01 6.84 -19.74
C ILE A 58 -3.43 7.33 -20.00
N GLN A 59 -3.94 8.22 -19.14
CA GLN A 59 -5.27 8.78 -19.29
C GLN A 59 -5.42 9.55 -20.61
N LYS A 60 -4.48 10.45 -20.92
CA LYS A 60 -4.49 11.22 -22.17
C LYS A 60 -4.46 10.33 -23.41
N ILE A 61 -3.63 9.28 -23.40
CA ILE A 61 -3.56 8.29 -24.50
C ILE A 61 -4.90 7.56 -24.65
N SER A 62 -5.48 7.09 -23.53
CA SER A 62 -6.78 6.42 -23.50
C SER A 62 -7.91 7.32 -24.01
N ASP A 63 -7.91 8.60 -23.63
CA ASP A 63 -8.93 9.57 -24.03
C ASP A 63 -8.86 9.90 -25.53
N ILE A 64 -7.65 10.05 -26.10
CA ILE A 64 -7.47 10.23 -27.55
C ILE A 64 -8.06 9.04 -28.30
N ILE A 65 -7.65 7.82 -27.95
CA ILE A 65 -8.11 6.60 -28.62
C ILE A 65 -9.64 6.44 -28.46
N ARG A 66 -10.17 6.74 -27.28
CA ARG A 66 -11.61 6.68 -27.01
C ARG A 66 -12.38 7.70 -27.83
N LYS A 67 -11.87 8.91 -28.04
CA LYS A 67 -12.52 9.92 -28.89
C LYS A 67 -12.71 9.41 -30.33
N HIS A 68 -11.69 8.81 -30.93
CA HIS A 68 -11.79 8.19 -32.26
C HIS A 68 -12.75 7.00 -32.28
N PHE A 69 -12.74 6.18 -31.22
CA PHE A 69 -13.68 5.07 -31.06
C PHE A 69 -15.15 5.54 -30.94
N ASP A 70 -15.42 6.55 -30.11
CA ASP A 70 -16.76 7.09 -29.88
C ASP A 70 -17.32 7.80 -31.12
N ASN A 71 -16.44 8.40 -31.95
CA ASN A 71 -16.78 8.96 -33.26
C ASN A 71 -17.11 7.89 -34.32
N ARG A 72 -17.05 6.59 -33.97
CA ARG A 72 -17.25 5.45 -34.88
C ARG A 72 -16.27 5.39 -36.05
N GLU A 73 -15.07 5.94 -35.86
CA GLU A 73 -14.01 5.85 -36.86
C GLU A 73 -13.45 4.42 -36.95
N ASN A 74 -12.98 4.01 -38.13
CA ASN A 74 -12.43 2.67 -38.31
C ASN A 74 -11.02 2.58 -37.76
N LEU A 75 -10.89 2.10 -36.51
CA LEU A 75 -9.60 1.90 -35.85
C LEU A 75 -8.70 0.83 -36.51
N ASN A 76 -9.16 0.13 -37.55
CA ASN A 76 -8.33 -0.76 -38.36
C ASN A 76 -7.62 -0.03 -39.51
N ASP A 77 -8.07 1.18 -39.87
CA ASP A 77 -7.47 2.00 -40.93
C ASP A 77 -6.11 2.55 -40.49
N ASP A 78 -5.10 2.39 -41.34
CA ASP A 78 -3.74 2.83 -41.08
C ASP A 78 -3.62 4.36 -41.08
N SER A 79 -4.49 5.07 -41.81
CA SER A 79 -4.54 6.54 -41.77
C SER A 79 -5.00 7.05 -40.41
N ILE A 80 -6.05 6.44 -39.85
CA ILE A 80 -6.58 6.79 -38.52
C ILE A 80 -5.57 6.43 -37.43
N LYS A 81 -4.92 5.26 -37.52
CA LYS A 81 -3.83 4.90 -36.58
C LYS A 81 -2.67 5.89 -36.63
N ALA A 82 -2.26 6.33 -37.83
CA ALA A 82 -1.21 7.32 -37.98
C ALA A 82 -1.60 8.65 -37.34
N ALA A 83 -2.84 9.12 -37.53
CA ALA A 83 -3.36 10.33 -36.91
C ALA A 83 -3.39 10.24 -35.38
N ILE A 84 -3.84 9.11 -34.82
CA ILE A 84 -3.84 8.84 -33.38
C ILE A 84 -2.41 8.88 -32.82
N LEU A 85 -1.46 8.21 -33.48
CA LEU A 85 -0.06 8.20 -33.05
C LEU A 85 0.57 9.59 -33.16
N GLU A 86 0.22 10.38 -34.17
CA GLU A 86 0.68 11.77 -34.28
C GLU A 86 0.14 12.65 -33.14
N GLU A 87 -1.15 12.52 -32.79
CA GLU A 87 -1.76 13.27 -31.69
C GLU A 87 -1.14 12.88 -30.33
N ILE A 88 -0.87 11.58 -30.13
CA ILE A 88 -0.14 11.09 -28.95
C ILE A 88 1.31 11.62 -28.93
N GLY A 89 1.97 11.64 -30.09
CA GLY A 89 3.34 12.14 -30.28
C GLY A 89 3.52 13.61 -29.88
N LYS A 90 2.46 14.42 -29.96
CA LYS A 90 2.45 15.83 -29.51
C LYS A 90 2.45 15.95 -27.98
N ILE A 91 2.06 14.91 -27.25
CA ILE A 91 1.96 14.89 -25.79
C ILE A 91 3.18 14.20 -25.16
N VAL A 92 3.60 13.08 -25.74
CA VAL A 92 4.72 12.24 -25.26
C VAL A 92 5.50 11.70 -26.45
N PRO A 93 6.84 11.68 -26.40
CA PRO A 93 7.62 11.03 -27.45
C PRO A 93 7.27 9.55 -27.55
N LEU A 94 6.82 9.12 -28.74
CA LEU A 94 6.43 7.74 -29.01
C LEU A 94 7.57 6.75 -28.78
N THR A 95 8.79 7.17 -29.10
CA THR A 95 10.03 6.41 -28.90
C THR A 95 11.10 7.34 -28.34
N PRO A 96 11.38 7.29 -27.03
CA PRO A 96 12.47 8.05 -26.42
C PRO A 96 13.83 7.74 -27.04
N SER A 97 14.68 8.76 -27.21
CA SER A 97 16.02 8.60 -27.79
C SER A 97 17.02 7.92 -26.84
N GLN A 98 16.82 8.04 -25.54
CA GLN A 98 17.65 7.41 -24.51
C GLN A 98 16.91 6.22 -23.92
N ARG A 99 17.65 5.17 -23.55
CA ARG A 99 17.08 3.99 -22.89
C ARG A 99 16.64 4.34 -21.47
N ALA A 100 15.54 3.73 -21.02
CA ALA A 100 15.10 3.82 -19.64
C ALA A 100 16.16 3.25 -18.69
N ASP A 101 16.32 3.90 -17.55
CA ASP A 101 17.09 3.34 -16.44
C ASP A 101 16.24 2.26 -15.75
N VAL A 102 16.66 1.00 -15.95
CA VAL A 102 16.04 -0.20 -15.39
C VAL A 102 16.95 -0.89 -14.37
N ARG A 103 17.87 -0.13 -13.75
CA ARG A 103 18.76 -0.68 -12.71
C ARG A 103 17.94 -1.39 -11.63
N SER A 104 18.37 -2.59 -11.29
CA SER A 104 17.73 -3.41 -10.27
C SER A 104 17.96 -2.83 -8.88
N LEU A 105 17.07 -3.13 -7.93
CA LEU A 105 17.20 -2.68 -6.55
C LEU A 105 18.57 -3.03 -5.92
N PRO A 106 19.16 -4.23 -6.15
CA PRO A 106 20.50 -4.55 -5.68
C PRO A 106 21.59 -3.62 -6.24
N ALA A 107 21.55 -3.32 -7.53
CA ALA A 107 22.55 -2.46 -8.19
C ALA A 107 22.51 -1.02 -7.64
N ILE A 108 21.31 -0.50 -7.38
CA ILE A 108 21.14 0.82 -6.75
C ILE A 108 21.71 0.78 -5.33
N LYS A 109 21.37 -0.25 -4.53
CA LYS A 109 21.90 -0.40 -3.18
C LYS A 109 23.43 -0.47 -3.17
N GLU A 110 24.03 -1.25 -4.05
CA GLU A 110 25.49 -1.37 -4.19
C GLU A 110 26.15 -0.01 -4.48
N SER A 111 25.60 0.77 -5.41
CA SER A 111 26.12 2.12 -5.72
C SER A 111 26.06 3.10 -4.54
N LEU A 112 25.15 2.86 -3.59
CA LEU A 112 24.97 3.70 -2.41
C LEU A 112 25.79 3.22 -1.20
N GLN A 113 26.31 1.98 -1.21
CA GLN A 113 27.05 1.41 -0.08
C GLN A 113 28.25 2.28 0.32
N SER A 114 28.99 2.82 -0.65
CA SER A 114 30.13 3.70 -0.36
C SER A 114 29.71 4.96 0.41
N ARG A 115 28.53 5.52 0.13
CA ARG A 115 28.00 6.70 0.84
C ARG A 115 27.52 6.35 2.24
N VAL A 116 26.91 5.18 2.42
CA VAL A 116 26.50 4.69 3.74
C VAL A 116 27.73 4.39 4.60
N ALA A 117 28.74 3.71 4.04
CA ALA A 117 29.99 3.39 4.72
C ALA A 117 30.78 4.65 5.12
N ALA A 118 30.74 5.71 4.30
CA ALA A 118 31.39 6.98 4.64
C ALA A 118 30.75 7.66 5.87
N LYS A 119 29.42 7.61 6.02
CA LYS A 119 28.72 8.22 7.17
C LYS A 119 28.72 7.31 8.41
N TYR A 120 28.63 6.00 8.21
CA TYR A 120 28.60 4.98 9.26
C TYR A 120 29.77 3.99 9.07
N PRO A 121 31.02 4.42 9.33
CA PRO A 121 32.21 3.60 9.07
C PRO A 121 32.42 2.50 10.11
N LYS A 122 31.84 2.66 11.32
CA LYS A 122 32.07 1.74 12.43
C LYS A 122 31.31 0.44 12.23
N THR A 123 31.95 -0.66 12.62
CA THR A 123 31.29 -1.97 12.69
C THR A 123 30.48 -2.09 13.99
N PRO A 124 29.49 -3.01 14.06
CA PRO A 124 28.72 -3.23 15.28
C PRO A 124 29.60 -3.58 16.49
N GLU A 125 30.69 -4.31 16.26
CA GLU A 125 31.65 -4.66 17.31
C GLU A 125 32.44 -3.46 17.82
N GLN A 126 32.80 -2.52 16.94
CA GLN A 126 33.47 -1.29 17.34
C GLN A 126 32.54 -0.41 18.17
N VAL A 127 31.28 -0.26 17.75
CA VAL A 127 30.25 0.46 18.51
C VAL A 127 30.04 -0.19 19.87
N ARG A 128 29.99 -1.53 19.93
CA ARG A 128 29.90 -2.26 21.20
C ARG A 128 31.09 -1.98 22.12
N LYS A 129 32.33 -1.99 21.59
CA LYS A 129 33.54 -1.69 22.38
C LYS A 129 33.54 -0.27 22.93
N GLU A 130 33.18 0.71 22.11
CA GLU A 130 33.06 2.11 22.53
C GLU A 130 31.95 2.26 23.59
N ALA A 131 30.79 1.64 23.37
CA ALA A 131 29.69 1.67 24.33
C ALA A 131 30.07 1.00 25.66
N ILE A 132 30.86 -0.08 25.66
CA ILE A 132 31.39 -0.70 26.88
C ILE A 132 32.31 0.27 27.62
N ALA A 133 33.22 0.96 26.93
CA ALA A 133 34.13 1.93 27.54
C ALA A 133 33.38 3.13 28.15
N GLU A 134 32.35 3.65 27.47
CA GLU A 134 31.47 4.68 28.03
C GLU A 134 30.65 4.16 29.22
N CYS A 135 30.19 2.92 29.13
CA CYS A 135 29.40 2.24 30.13
C CYS A 135 30.19 2.03 31.43
N ASP A 136 31.47 1.66 31.34
CA ASP A 136 32.37 1.56 32.51
C ASP A 136 32.49 2.88 33.28
N GLN A 137 32.42 4.02 32.58
CA GLN A 137 32.45 5.34 33.21
C GLN A 137 31.09 5.73 33.78
N LYS A 138 30.00 5.54 33.01
CA LYS A 138 28.64 5.97 33.40
C LYS A 138 28.05 5.14 34.54
N PHE A 139 28.37 3.86 34.58
CA PHE A 139 27.79 2.89 35.52
C PHE A 139 28.78 2.44 36.60
N ALA A 140 29.76 3.29 36.94
CA ALA A 140 30.68 3.01 38.03
C ALA A 140 29.92 2.85 39.36
N MET A 141 30.14 1.72 40.04
CA MET A 141 29.55 1.46 41.35
C MET A 141 30.25 2.27 42.45
N ALA A 142 29.47 2.74 43.43
CA ALA A 142 30.00 3.47 44.58
C ALA A 142 30.78 2.54 45.51
N LYS A 143 31.93 3.00 46.00
CA LYS A 143 32.78 2.25 46.93
C LYS A 143 32.44 2.59 48.38
N PRO A 144 32.64 1.65 49.32
CA PRO A 144 32.52 1.96 50.74
C PRO A 144 33.45 3.14 51.12
N ARG A 145 32.96 3.98 52.03
CA ARG A 145 33.55 5.24 52.52
C ARG A 145 33.54 6.41 51.53
N GLU A 146 32.88 6.27 50.38
CA GLU A 146 32.65 7.41 49.47
C GLU A 146 31.47 8.27 49.94
N LYS A 147 31.56 9.58 49.71
CA LYS A 147 30.42 10.49 49.87
C LYS A 147 29.48 10.31 48.67
N VAL A 148 28.22 10.00 48.95
CA VAL A 148 27.20 9.72 47.93
C VAL A 148 25.95 10.56 48.16
N VAL A 149 25.27 10.87 47.06
CA VAL A 149 23.93 11.45 47.07
C VAL A 149 22.98 10.42 46.49
N VAL A 150 21.91 10.14 47.21
CA VAL A 150 20.99 9.03 46.95
C VAL A 150 19.57 9.56 46.89
N TYR A 151 18.88 9.29 45.79
CA TYR A 151 17.49 9.69 45.58
C TYR A 151 16.57 8.50 45.78
N VAL A 152 15.59 8.68 46.67
CA VAL A 152 14.66 7.66 47.12
C VAL A 152 13.24 8.08 46.76
N MET A 153 12.45 7.17 46.19
CA MET A 153 11.04 7.36 45.92
C MET A 153 10.22 6.72 47.04
N ARG A 154 9.41 7.52 47.74
CA ARG A 154 8.41 7.02 48.69
C ARG A 154 7.04 7.51 48.25
N GLY A 155 6.28 6.64 47.59
CA GLY A 155 5.06 7.03 46.89
C GLY A 155 5.38 8.04 45.77
N ASN A 156 4.73 9.20 45.78
CA ASN A 156 4.91 10.24 44.75
C ASN A 156 5.97 11.29 45.12
N VAL A 157 6.72 11.10 46.21
CA VAL A 157 7.70 12.08 46.70
C VAL A 157 9.10 11.54 46.55
N SER A 158 9.97 12.31 45.88
CA SER A 158 11.41 12.05 45.83
C SER A 158 12.12 12.71 47.02
N GLN A 159 12.89 11.94 47.78
CA GLN A 159 13.71 12.43 48.88
C GLN A 159 15.19 12.27 48.54
N ARG A 160 15.99 13.29 48.86
CA ARG A 160 17.44 13.30 48.66
C ARG A 160 18.14 13.02 50.01
N TYR A 161 19.01 12.03 50.02
CA TYR A 161 19.88 11.69 51.15
C TYR A 161 21.34 11.90 50.75
N GLU A 162 22.13 12.52 51.62
CA GLU A 162 23.56 12.76 51.38
C GLU A 162 24.38 12.27 52.57
N GLY A 163 25.47 11.58 52.31
CA GLY A 163 26.34 11.08 53.37
C GLY A 163 27.40 10.11 52.90
N THR A 164 28.11 9.53 53.87
CA THR A 164 29.14 8.52 53.60
C THR A 164 28.51 7.14 53.49
N PHE A 165 28.75 6.44 52.38
CA PHE A 165 28.29 5.07 52.16
C PHE A 165 29.16 4.09 52.94
N TYR A 166 28.58 3.24 53.79
CA TYR A 166 29.34 2.28 54.60
C TYR A 166 29.19 0.82 54.13
N GLY A 167 28.31 0.54 53.17
CA GLY A 167 28.06 -0.80 52.66
C GLY A 167 26.60 -1.24 52.75
N PHE A 168 26.37 -2.53 52.51
CA PHE A 168 25.04 -3.17 52.53
C PHE A 168 24.77 -3.85 53.87
N GLY A 169 23.51 -3.80 54.32
CA GLY A 169 23.01 -4.59 55.45
C GLY A 169 21.55 -4.96 55.24
N GLY A 170 21.24 -6.27 55.20
CA GLY A 170 19.86 -6.78 55.13
C GLY A 170 19.03 -6.28 53.95
N GLY A 171 19.63 -6.07 52.76
CA GLY A 171 18.94 -5.52 51.59
C GLY A 171 18.78 -3.98 51.60
N SER A 172 19.42 -3.29 52.53
CA SER A 172 19.45 -1.84 52.65
C SER A 172 20.87 -1.28 52.54
N LEU A 173 20.98 -0.03 52.10
CA LEU A 173 22.19 0.77 52.08
C LEU A 173 22.38 1.45 53.43
N ARG A 174 23.59 1.40 53.97
CA ARG A 174 23.97 2.20 55.13
C ARG A 174 24.63 3.50 54.68
N ILE A 175 23.98 4.62 54.93
CA ILE A 175 24.51 5.96 54.69
C ILE A 175 24.54 6.69 56.02
N ASN A 176 25.73 7.06 56.49
CA ASN A 176 25.93 7.54 57.87
C ASN A 176 25.34 6.53 58.90
N SER A 177 24.32 6.96 59.64
CA SER A 177 23.59 6.15 60.63
C SER A 177 22.22 5.67 60.14
N GLN A 178 21.85 5.93 58.87
CA GLN A 178 20.55 5.58 58.30
C GLN A 178 20.64 4.35 57.40
N TYR A 179 19.59 3.54 57.43
CA TYR A 179 19.39 2.40 56.55
C TYR A 179 18.31 2.72 55.52
N ILE A 180 18.67 2.67 54.23
CA ILE A 180 17.78 2.98 53.12
C ILE A 180 17.55 1.70 52.30
N PRO A 181 16.32 1.20 52.14
CA PRO A 181 16.06 0.01 51.32
C PRO A 181 16.43 0.23 49.86
N ILE A 182 17.05 -0.77 49.23
CA ILE A 182 17.49 -0.67 47.82
C ILE A 182 16.31 -0.51 46.85
N PHE A 183 15.16 -1.09 47.16
CA PHE A 183 13.97 -1.05 46.30
C PHE A 183 13.30 0.33 46.27
N ASP A 184 13.50 1.15 47.30
CA ASP A 184 13.00 2.53 47.32
C ASP A 184 13.89 3.48 46.49
N LEU A 185 15.04 3.02 46.01
CA LEU A 185 15.93 3.87 45.22
C LEU A 185 15.39 4.13 43.82
N THR A 186 15.57 5.36 43.36
CA THR A 186 15.42 5.71 41.95
C THR A 186 16.34 4.88 41.06
N PRO A 187 15.94 4.54 39.82
CA PRO A 187 16.77 3.83 38.85
C PRO A 187 18.20 4.37 38.72
N GLU A 188 18.35 5.69 38.64
CA GLU A 188 19.62 6.40 38.46
C GLU A 188 20.56 6.25 39.66
N THR A 189 19.98 6.08 40.85
CA THR A 189 20.73 5.89 42.08
C THR A 189 21.00 4.40 42.31
N ARG A 190 19.99 3.55 42.08
CA ARG A 190 20.05 2.09 42.26
C ARG A 190 21.19 1.48 41.46
N VAL A 191 21.42 1.97 40.25
CA VAL A 191 22.49 1.47 39.37
C VAL A 191 23.88 1.61 39.99
N LYS A 192 24.10 2.52 40.94
CA LYS A 192 25.41 2.71 41.60
C LYS A 192 25.67 1.73 42.73
N PHE A 193 24.64 1.04 43.22
CA PHE A 193 24.72 0.22 44.42
C PHE A 193 24.28 -1.22 44.18
N ASP A 194 23.20 -1.47 43.47
CA ASP A 194 22.72 -2.82 43.17
C ASP A 194 23.52 -3.41 42.01
N LYS A 195 24.39 -4.39 42.29
CA LYS A 195 25.23 -5.05 41.28
C LYS A 195 24.42 -5.69 40.16
N LYS A 196 23.32 -6.38 40.49
CA LYS A 196 22.50 -7.07 39.48
C LYS A 196 21.80 -6.07 38.59
N TYR A 197 21.25 -5.01 39.19
CA TYR A 197 20.63 -3.92 38.44
C TYR A 197 21.65 -3.17 37.56
N ASN A 198 22.87 -2.96 38.07
CA ASN A 198 23.98 -2.38 37.32
C ASN A 198 24.31 -3.22 36.09
N GLU A 199 24.56 -4.53 36.25
CA GLU A 199 24.88 -5.43 35.14
C GLU A 199 23.79 -5.43 34.05
N THR A 200 22.51 -5.47 34.44
CA THR A 200 21.39 -5.36 33.49
C THR A 200 21.36 -4.01 32.78
N ALA A 201 21.42 -2.89 33.51
CA ALA A 201 21.41 -1.55 32.91
C ALA A 201 22.62 -1.31 31.99
N ARG A 202 23.78 -1.87 32.33
CA ARG A 202 24.98 -1.83 31.51
C ARG A 202 24.80 -2.58 30.19
N GLN A 203 24.21 -3.78 30.24
CA GLN A 203 23.91 -4.56 29.05
C GLN A 203 22.88 -3.85 28.17
N GLU A 204 21.79 -3.37 28.75
CA GLU A 204 20.76 -2.60 28.05
C GLU A 204 21.33 -1.35 27.37
N TYR A 205 22.22 -0.62 28.03
CA TYR A 205 22.89 0.54 27.44
C TYR A 205 23.72 0.17 26.22
N VAL A 206 24.53 -0.89 26.32
CA VAL A 206 25.39 -1.34 25.22
C VAL A 206 24.57 -1.86 24.05
N ASP A 207 23.54 -2.66 24.32
CA ASP A 207 22.67 -3.21 23.27
C ASP A 207 21.84 -2.11 22.61
N ALA A 208 21.33 -1.13 23.37
CA ALA A 208 20.66 0.04 22.83
C ALA A 208 21.59 0.90 21.95
N ALA A 209 22.84 1.11 22.35
CA ALA A 209 23.81 1.86 21.54
C ALA A 209 24.06 1.19 20.18
N VAL A 210 24.26 -0.13 20.17
CA VAL A 210 24.44 -0.89 18.92
C VAL A 210 23.17 -0.87 18.08
N HIS A 211 22.00 -1.10 18.69
CA HIS A 211 20.72 -1.09 18.00
C HIS A 211 20.44 0.27 17.35
N ASN A 212 20.60 1.36 18.10
CA ASN A 212 20.35 2.72 17.60
C ASN A 212 21.28 3.06 16.43
N TYR A 213 22.58 2.73 16.55
CA TYR A 213 23.52 2.93 15.46
C TYR A 213 23.12 2.16 14.18
N LEU A 214 22.71 0.90 14.32
CA LEU A 214 22.25 0.08 13.20
C LEU A 214 20.95 0.60 12.58
N ALA A 215 20.01 1.02 13.42
CA ALA A 215 18.73 1.58 12.99
C ALA A 215 18.93 2.89 12.23
N GLU A 216 19.77 3.79 12.73
CA GLU A 216 20.12 5.04 12.04
C GLU A 216 20.83 4.78 10.70
N ARG A 217 21.78 3.83 10.68
CA ARG A 217 22.46 3.43 9.45
C ARG A 217 21.48 2.88 8.42
N LEU A 218 20.52 2.06 8.85
CA LEU A 218 19.47 1.52 7.97
C LEU A 218 18.58 2.64 7.44
N ALA A 219 18.06 3.51 8.31
CA ALA A 219 17.21 4.62 7.92
C ALA A 219 17.91 5.56 6.91
N TYR A 220 19.21 5.83 7.11
CA TYR A 220 19.99 6.60 6.15
C TYR A 220 20.19 5.89 4.81
N SER A 221 20.40 4.57 4.83
CA SER A 221 20.47 3.78 3.60
C SER A 221 19.14 3.80 2.84
N GLU A 222 18.02 3.71 3.54
CA GLU A 222 16.68 3.75 2.96
C GLU A 222 16.34 5.13 2.40
N SER A 223 16.74 6.21 3.09
CA SER A 223 16.53 7.58 2.60
C SER A 223 17.30 7.82 1.29
N LEU A 224 18.58 7.44 1.24
CA LEU A 224 19.40 7.53 0.02
C LEU A 224 18.80 6.70 -1.12
N PHE A 225 18.32 5.50 -0.81
CA PHE A 225 17.69 4.63 -1.78
C PHE A 225 16.40 5.25 -2.33
N ALA A 226 15.55 5.80 -1.47
CA ALA A 226 14.30 6.46 -1.87
C ALA A 226 14.58 7.68 -2.76
N GLU A 227 15.61 8.47 -2.44
CA GLU A 227 16.04 9.61 -3.25
C GLU A 227 16.54 9.19 -4.63
N GLU A 228 17.42 8.19 -4.70
CA GLU A 228 17.96 7.70 -5.97
C GLU A 228 16.86 7.07 -6.84
N ASN A 229 15.99 6.25 -6.23
CA ASN A 229 14.84 5.68 -6.93
C ASN A 229 13.88 6.76 -7.43
N LYS A 230 13.65 7.83 -6.65
CA LYS A 230 12.87 9.00 -7.10
C LYS A 230 13.52 9.69 -8.30
N LYS A 231 14.85 9.86 -8.33
CA LYS A 231 15.57 10.44 -9.47
C LYS A 231 15.45 9.58 -10.72
N ILE A 232 15.65 8.27 -10.59
CA ILE A 232 15.48 7.31 -11.69
C ILE A 232 14.08 7.43 -12.29
N ARG A 233 13.05 7.42 -11.42
CA ARG A 233 11.65 7.59 -11.84
C ARG A 233 11.44 8.88 -12.62
N GLN A 234 11.85 10.02 -12.04
CA GLN A 234 11.69 11.33 -12.67
C GLN A 234 12.43 11.45 -14.00
N ASN A 235 13.63 10.87 -14.10
CA ASN A 235 14.40 10.87 -15.34
C ASN A 235 13.72 10.03 -16.43
N ASN A 236 13.25 8.83 -16.10
CA ASN A 236 12.52 7.98 -17.05
C ASN A 236 11.23 8.65 -17.52
N GLU A 237 10.47 9.24 -16.60
CA GLU A 237 9.27 10.02 -16.94
C GLU A 237 9.61 11.24 -17.82
N LYS A 238 10.68 11.97 -17.52
CA LYS A 238 11.15 13.10 -18.35
C LYS A 238 11.54 12.66 -19.76
N LEU A 239 12.16 11.50 -19.90
CA LEU A 239 12.50 10.90 -21.20
C LEU A 239 11.26 10.49 -22.02
N GLY A 240 10.09 10.43 -21.38
CA GLY A 240 8.83 10.05 -22.03
C GLY A 240 8.42 8.60 -21.82
N TYR A 241 9.16 7.85 -20.98
CA TYR A 241 8.68 6.55 -20.53
C TYR A 241 7.47 6.71 -19.62
N ILE A 242 6.63 5.68 -19.64
CA ILE A 242 5.43 5.58 -18.83
C ILE A 242 5.55 4.28 -18.06
N LEU A 243 5.57 4.37 -16.73
CA LEU A 243 5.52 3.16 -15.92
C LEU A 243 4.12 2.55 -16.11
N ARG A 244 4.05 1.24 -16.36
CA ARG A 244 2.80 0.45 -16.40
C ARG A 244 3.09 -0.99 -16.02
N ARG A 245 2.25 -1.57 -15.14
CA ARG A 245 2.41 -2.95 -14.65
C ARG A 245 3.83 -3.25 -14.11
N GLN A 246 4.43 -2.29 -13.40
CA GLN A 246 5.78 -2.34 -12.84
C GLN A 246 6.94 -2.29 -13.87
N GLU A 247 6.64 -2.00 -15.14
CA GLU A 247 7.64 -1.90 -16.20
C GLU A 247 7.61 -0.54 -16.88
N TRP A 248 8.78 -0.05 -17.30
CA TRP A 248 8.88 1.18 -18.09
C TRP A 248 8.57 0.90 -19.55
N THR A 249 7.48 1.49 -20.05
CA THR A 249 6.98 1.25 -21.40
C THR A 249 6.94 2.56 -22.19
N THR A 250 6.80 2.45 -23.52
CA THR A 250 6.70 3.62 -24.40
C THR A 250 5.23 3.99 -24.65
N ALA A 251 4.98 5.25 -24.99
CA ALA A 251 3.64 5.68 -25.39
C ALA A 251 3.10 4.91 -26.60
N ARG A 252 3.98 4.52 -27.54
CA ARG A 252 3.60 3.70 -28.68
C ARG A 252 3.07 2.33 -28.26
N THR A 253 3.80 1.62 -27.39
CA THR A 253 3.37 0.32 -26.86
C THR A 253 2.01 0.41 -26.17
N ILE A 254 1.82 1.45 -25.37
CA ILE A 254 0.55 1.68 -24.68
C ILE A 254 -0.58 1.95 -25.68
N ALA A 255 -0.34 2.80 -26.68
CA ALA A 255 -1.31 3.10 -27.72
C ALA A 255 -1.71 1.85 -28.51
N ASP A 256 -0.73 1.04 -28.92
CA ASP A 256 -0.95 -0.20 -29.66
C ASP A 256 -1.79 -1.20 -28.84
N GLU A 257 -1.53 -1.31 -27.54
CA GLU A 257 -2.33 -2.15 -26.64
C GLU A 257 -3.77 -1.67 -26.52
N PHE A 258 -4.00 -0.37 -26.30
CA PHE A 258 -5.35 0.20 -26.21
C PHE A 258 -6.11 0.09 -27.53
N LEU A 259 -5.46 0.32 -28.67
CA LEU A 259 -6.06 0.14 -29.99
C LEU A 259 -6.51 -1.32 -30.17
N LYS A 260 -5.69 -2.28 -29.76
CA LYS A 260 -6.04 -3.70 -29.82
C LYS A 260 -7.24 -4.04 -28.93
N GLU A 261 -7.29 -3.51 -27.72
CA GLU A 261 -8.44 -3.67 -26.81
C GLU A 261 -9.73 -3.11 -27.42
N MET A 262 -9.68 -1.89 -27.99
CA MET A 262 -10.85 -1.27 -28.63
C MET A 262 -11.29 -2.03 -29.89
N GLN A 263 -10.37 -2.51 -30.72
CA GLN A 263 -10.68 -3.32 -31.89
C GLN A 263 -11.38 -4.63 -31.51
N GLN A 264 -10.98 -5.28 -30.40
CA GLN A 264 -11.66 -6.45 -29.87
C GLN A 264 -13.08 -6.11 -29.40
N GLU A 265 -13.26 -4.97 -28.75
CA GLU A 265 -14.59 -4.49 -28.34
C GLU A 265 -15.49 -4.19 -29.55
N VAL A 266 -14.98 -3.61 -30.64
CA VAL A 266 -15.75 -3.43 -31.91
C VAL A 266 -16.24 -4.78 -32.42
N LYS A 267 -15.36 -5.79 -32.48
CA LYS A 267 -15.73 -7.14 -32.95
C LYS A 267 -16.78 -7.78 -32.04
N ALA A 268 -16.60 -7.69 -30.73
CA ALA A 268 -17.56 -8.22 -29.76
C ALA A 268 -18.92 -7.52 -29.84
N ARG A 269 -18.97 -6.21 -30.11
CA ARG A 269 -20.23 -5.49 -30.33
C ARG A 269 -20.92 -5.94 -31.62
N ALA A 270 -20.18 -6.05 -32.72
CA ALA A 270 -20.73 -6.55 -33.98
C ALA A 270 -21.31 -7.97 -33.85
N GLU A 271 -20.62 -8.85 -33.11
CA GLU A 271 -21.11 -10.20 -32.80
C GLU A 271 -22.38 -10.17 -31.95
N ARG A 272 -22.44 -9.34 -30.90
CA ARG A 272 -23.64 -9.17 -30.07
C ARG A 272 -24.83 -8.63 -30.87
N GLU A 273 -24.61 -7.62 -31.71
CA GLU A 273 -25.64 -7.07 -32.58
C GLU A 273 -26.13 -8.09 -33.63
N ALA A 274 -25.23 -8.90 -34.18
CA ALA A 274 -25.59 -9.97 -35.10
C ALA A 274 -26.43 -11.07 -34.42
N VAL A 275 -26.05 -11.47 -33.19
CA VAL A 275 -26.81 -12.43 -32.38
C VAL A 275 -28.19 -11.87 -32.01
N GLU A 276 -28.26 -10.60 -31.61
CA GLU A 276 -29.53 -9.95 -31.28
C GLU A 276 -30.43 -9.81 -32.52
N LYS A 277 -29.87 -9.43 -33.68
CA LYS A 277 -30.60 -9.37 -34.94
C LYS A 277 -31.13 -10.74 -35.36
N ALA A 278 -30.32 -11.79 -35.26
CA ALA A 278 -30.72 -13.16 -35.54
C ALA A 278 -31.82 -13.65 -34.57
N ALA A 279 -31.72 -13.33 -33.28
CA ALA A 279 -32.74 -13.64 -32.29
C ALA A 279 -34.06 -12.89 -32.57
N ARG A 280 -34.00 -11.62 -32.94
CA ARG A 280 -35.17 -10.81 -33.35
C ARG A 280 -35.82 -11.36 -34.62
N GLU A 281 -35.04 -11.79 -35.61
CA GLU A 281 -35.56 -12.40 -36.84
C GLU A 281 -36.20 -13.78 -36.57
N LYS A 282 -35.61 -14.59 -35.68
CA LYS A 282 -36.19 -15.86 -35.24
C LYS A 282 -37.52 -15.65 -34.51
N ALA A 283 -37.58 -14.70 -33.57
CA ALA A 283 -38.80 -14.35 -32.85
C ALA A 283 -39.92 -13.84 -33.78
N LYS A 284 -39.58 -13.07 -34.83
CA LYS A 284 -40.55 -12.64 -35.86
C LYS A 284 -41.10 -13.80 -36.70
N ARG A 285 -40.31 -14.86 -36.93
CA ARG A 285 -40.76 -16.05 -37.67
C ARG A 285 -41.62 -16.98 -36.80
N GLU A 286 -41.33 -17.06 -35.50
CA GLU A 286 -42.09 -17.90 -34.55
C GLU A 286 -43.38 -17.22 -34.04
N GLY A 287 -43.45 -15.88 -34.02
CA GLY A 287 -44.63 -15.10 -33.64
C GLY A 287 -45.65 -14.83 -34.75
N GLY A 288 -45.41 -15.30 -35.98
CA GLY A 288 -46.24 -15.05 -37.17
C GLY A 288 -47.33 -16.08 -37.45
N GLY A 289 -47.71 -16.91 -36.48
CA GLY A 289 -48.71 -17.98 -36.62
C GLY A 289 -49.83 -17.87 -35.60
N GLY A 290 -50.60 -16.78 -35.62
CA GLY A 290 -51.79 -16.59 -34.78
C GLY A 290 -52.77 -15.65 -35.44
N ASN A 291 -53.71 -16.22 -36.18
CA ASN A 291 -54.79 -15.54 -36.90
C ASN A 291 -55.72 -14.79 -35.91
N PRO A 292 -56.06 -13.50 -36.10
CA PRO A 292 -57.21 -12.88 -35.47
C PRO A 292 -58.27 -12.56 -36.54
N GLU A 293 -59.13 -13.52 -36.87
CA GLU A 293 -60.46 -13.24 -37.45
C GLU A 293 -61.45 -13.21 -36.28
N ASN A 294 -61.86 -12.03 -35.81
CA ASN A 294 -63.05 -11.28 -36.25
C ASN A 294 -64.35 -12.02 -35.83
N ASN A 295 -64.87 -11.79 -34.62
CA ASN A 295 -65.83 -10.73 -34.23
C ASN A 295 -67.30 -11.11 -34.48
N GLN A 296 -68.08 -11.22 -33.40
CA GLN A 296 -69.48 -10.77 -33.38
C GLN A 296 -69.94 -10.60 -31.91
N GLN A 297 -69.78 -9.39 -31.38
CA GLN A 297 -70.62 -8.88 -30.30
C GLN A 297 -71.80 -8.12 -30.94
N GLN A 298 -73.01 -8.63 -30.77
CA GLN A 298 -74.25 -7.90 -31.04
C GLN A 298 -74.49 -6.84 -29.96
N PRO A 299 -74.89 -5.61 -30.31
CA PRO A 299 -75.53 -4.70 -29.36
C PRO A 299 -77.05 -4.97 -29.29
N PRO A 300 -77.72 -4.77 -28.13
CA PRO A 300 -79.17 -4.91 -28.03
C PRO A 300 -79.89 -3.72 -28.67
N GLU A 301 -80.84 -4.02 -29.56
CA GLU A 301 -81.76 -3.04 -30.13
C GLU A 301 -82.70 -2.48 -29.07
N GLY A 302 -82.67 -1.15 -28.90
CA GLY A 302 -83.73 -0.40 -28.26
C GLY A 302 -84.95 -0.34 -29.18
N GLY A 303 -86.13 -0.58 -28.59
CA GLY A 303 -87.41 -0.59 -29.27
C GLY A 303 -87.78 0.73 -29.95
N ALA A 304 -88.53 0.59 -31.04
CA ALA A 304 -89.27 1.67 -31.68
C ALA A 304 -90.78 1.53 -31.34
N PRO A 305 -91.55 2.61 -31.50
CA PRO A 305 -92.61 3.00 -30.58
C PRO A 305 -94.00 2.50 -30.97
N LEU A 306 -94.87 2.33 -29.98
CA LEU A 306 -96.24 2.88 -29.88
C LEU A 306 -96.84 2.51 -28.52
#